data_AF-A0A971TM27-F1
#
_entry.id   AF-A0A971TM27-F1
#
_cell.length_a   1.000
_cell.length_b   1.000
_cell.length_c   1.000
_cell.angle_alpha   90.00
_cell.angle_beta   90.00
_cell.angle_gamma   90.00
#
_symmetry.space_group_name_H-M   'P 1'
#
loop_
_entity.id
_entity.type
_entity.pdbx_description
1 polymer ?
#
loop_
_entity_poly.entity_id
_entity_poly.type
_entity_poly.pdbx_seq_one_letter_code
_entity_poly.pdbx_strand_id
1 'polypeptide(L)'
;AYVATDDWTICSASPELFFELDGRRIHSRPMKGTAPRGLTLDDDRAKAAGLHRCEKNRAENAMIVDMVRNDLGRIARPNTVKVSDLYRVEKYPTLWQMTTTVEAETDAGFAEILAATFPPASITGAPKARTMEIIAELETAPRRVYTGAIGMLAPGRRAQFNVAIRTVLIDRKTGDAEYGVGGGIVWDSDPHGEFEECRTKAEILFRSRPEFQLLETMLWMPEDGYDLLDRHLDRLAASAEYFSFRLDVQDVRQRLAELTEGFAQTPQRVRLLVATNGEIACEAHPFTPNAGPPLRVCLAADPVDRTDPFLYHKTTHRRVYDEARSACPGFDDVILWNRRREITESTIANVIVEIDGRQYTPPVQCGLLPGTMRAELLATGRLTERVVTVEDLAACSRVWLANSVRGVYEVKLSR
;
A
#
# COMPACT_ATOMS: atom_id res chain seq x y z
N ALA A 1 17.85 -9.16 -0.75
CA ALA A 1 19.29 -9.53 -0.77
C ALA A 1 20.09 -8.38 -1.37
N TYR A 2 21.30 -8.14 -0.85
CA TYR A 2 22.28 -7.23 -1.44
C TYR A 2 23.58 -8.00 -1.62
N VAL A 3 24.05 -8.13 -2.87
CA VAL A 3 25.30 -8.83 -3.20
C VAL A 3 26.17 -7.87 -3.99
N ALA A 4 27.36 -7.59 -3.50
CA ALA A 4 28.35 -6.76 -4.18
C ALA A 4 29.57 -7.59 -4.53
N THR A 5 29.98 -7.53 -5.80
CA THR A 5 31.25 -8.03 -6.31
C THR A 5 32.07 -6.84 -6.84
N ASP A 6 33.27 -7.10 -7.34
CA ASP A 6 34.12 -6.05 -7.91
C ASP A 6 33.47 -5.39 -9.14
N ASP A 7 32.75 -6.18 -9.94
CA ASP A 7 32.16 -5.74 -11.21
C ASP A 7 30.67 -5.40 -11.10
N TRP A 8 29.93 -6.05 -10.20
CA TRP A 8 28.46 -6.00 -10.19
C TRP A 8 27.90 -5.74 -8.80
N THR A 9 26.76 -5.06 -8.74
CA THR A 9 25.93 -4.98 -7.53
C THR A 9 24.53 -5.48 -7.84
N ILE A 10 24.03 -6.41 -7.02
CA ILE A 10 22.70 -7.02 -7.16
C ILE A 10 21.85 -6.59 -5.96
N CYS A 11 20.79 -5.85 -6.24
CA CYS A 11 19.82 -5.38 -5.26
C CYS A 11 18.48 -6.08 -5.51
N SER A 12 18.18 -7.13 -4.73
CA SER A 12 16.97 -7.94 -4.91
C SER A 12 15.95 -7.70 -3.80
N ALA A 13 14.75 -7.30 -4.21
CA ALA A 13 13.54 -7.25 -3.39
C ALA A 13 12.55 -8.36 -3.80
N SER A 14 13.08 -9.51 -4.24
CA SER A 14 12.26 -10.61 -4.74
C SER A 14 11.30 -11.13 -3.66
N PRO A 15 10.01 -11.27 -4.00
CA PRO A 15 8.99 -11.88 -3.14
C PRO A 15 8.96 -13.42 -3.24
N GLU A 16 9.60 -14.02 -4.25
CA GLU A 16 9.40 -15.43 -4.58
C GLU A 16 10.46 -16.34 -3.97
N LEU A 17 10.02 -17.35 -3.23
CA LEU A 17 10.89 -18.40 -2.75
C LEU A 17 11.05 -19.48 -3.83
N PHE A 18 12.23 -19.52 -4.45
CA PHE A 18 12.56 -20.58 -5.40
C PHE A 18 12.60 -21.93 -4.67
N PHE A 19 13.43 -22.05 -3.63
CA PHE A 19 13.31 -23.12 -2.66
C PHE A 19 13.99 -22.77 -1.33
N GLU A 20 13.52 -23.40 -0.27
CA GLU A 20 14.22 -23.52 1.01
C GLU A 20 14.42 -24.99 1.34
N LEU A 21 15.63 -25.33 1.79
CA LEU A 21 16.02 -26.64 2.28
C LEU A 21 16.42 -26.50 3.75
N ASP A 22 15.81 -27.30 4.62
CA ASP A 22 16.20 -27.46 6.02
C ASP A 22 16.25 -28.94 6.39
N GLY A 23 17.47 -29.48 6.50
CA GLY A 23 17.71 -30.91 6.65
C GLY A 23 17.15 -31.68 5.46
N ARG A 24 16.05 -32.40 5.65
CA ARG A 24 15.37 -33.16 4.59
C ARG A 24 14.19 -32.41 3.98
N ARG A 25 13.64 -31.40 4.66
CA ARG A 25 12.47 -30.68 4.18
C ARG A 25 12.90 -29.72 3.09
N ILE A 26 12.28 -29.83 1.91
CA ILE A 26 12.41 -28.85 0.84
C ILE A 26 11.04 -28.29 0.52
N HIS A 27 10.94 -26.98 0.32
CA HIS A 27 9.71 -26.38 -0.19
C HIS A 27 9.99 -25.21 -1.12
N SER A 28 9.05 -24.98 -2.03
CA SER A 28 9.03 -23.88 -2.98
C SER A 28 7.69 -23.15 -2.83
N ARG A 29 7.69 -21.84 -3.11
CA ARG A 29 6.47 -21.03 -3.06
C ARG A 29 6.29 -20.27 -4.38
N PRO A 30 5.89 -20.97 -5.46
CA PRO A 30 5.57 -20.31 -6.71
C PRO A 30 4.47 -19.28 -6.54
N MET A 31 4.57 -18.22 -7.35
CA MET A 31 3.62 -17.11 -7.32
C MET A 31 3.03 -16.84 -8.72
N LYS A 32 1.71 -16.68 -8.78
CA LYS A 32 0.97 -16.23 -9.98
C LYS A 32 -0.31 -15.56 -9.56
N GLY A 33 -0.67 -14.50 -10.26
CA GLY A 33 -1.75 -13.59 -9.91
C GLY A 33 -1.25 -12.43 -9.06
N THR A 34 -1.42 -11.22 -9.60
CA THR A 34 -1.01 -9.95 -8.99
C THR A 34 -2.21 -9.02 -8.97
N ALA A 35 -2.39 -8.26 -7.89
CA ALA A 35 -3.36 -7.16 -7.85
C ALA A 35 -2.70 -5.91 -7.26
N PRO A 36 -3.02 -4.70 -7.72
CA PRO A 36 -2.52 -3.47 -7.10
C PRO A 36 -3.05 -3.35 -5.67
N ARG A 37 -2.41 -2.50 -4.86
CA ARG A 37 -2.98 -2.10 -3.56
C ARG A 37 -4.23 -1.24 -3.73
N GLY A 38 -5.06 -1.23 -2.69
CA GLY A 38 -6.16 -0.28 -2.54
C GLY A 38 -5.67 1.14 -2.26
N LEU A 39 -6.57 2.11 -2.30
CA LEU A 39 -6.31 3.45 -1.74
C LEU A 39 -6.87 3.62 -0.33
N THR A 40 -7.85 2.80 0.03
CA THR A 40 -8.41 2.67 1.38
C THR A 40 -8.30 1.22 1.83
N LEU A 41 -8.47 0.95 3.13
CA LEU A 41 -8.42 -0.43 3.62
C LEU A 41 -9.50 -1.32 2.99
N ASP A 42 -10.71 -0.80 2.80
CA ASP A 42 -11.81 -1.57 2.22
C ASP A 42 -11.57 -1.89 0.73
N ASP A 43 -11.10 -0.92 -0.05
CA ASP A 43 -10.66 -1.14 -1.44
C ASP A 43 -9.51 -2.15 -1.49
N ASP A 44 -8.55 -2.05 -0.57
CA ASP A 44 -7.40 -2.95 -0.50
C ASP A 44 -7.81 -4.40 -0.22
N ARG A 45 -8.73 -4.61 0.73
CA ARG A 45 -9.32 -5.92 1.03
C ARG A 45 -10.17 -6.45 -0.12
N ALA A 46 -10.93 -5.59 -0.78
CA ALA A 46 -11.73 -5.98 -1.94
C ALA A 46 -10.84 -6.48 -3.11
N LYS A 47 -9.72 -5.79 -3.37
CA LYS A 47 -8.72 -6.21 -4.36
C LYS A 47 -8.08 -7.55 -4.01
N ALA A 48 -7.70 -7.75 -2.74
CA ALA A 48 -7.18 -9.03 -2.27
C ALA A 48 -8.20 -10.19 -2.43
N ALA A 49 -9.45 -9.96 -2.04
CA ALA A 49 -10.53 -10.94 -2.19
C ALA A 49 -10.91 -11.21 -3.65
N GLY A 50 -10.79 -10.20 -4.52
CA GLY A 50 -10.92 -10.33 -5.97
C GLY A 50 -9.83 -11.22 -6.55
N LEU A 51 -8.57 -10.98 -6.17
CA LEU A 51 -7.43 -11.79 -6.60
C LEU A 51 -7.60 -13.26 -6.18
N HIS A 52 -7.95 -13.51 -4.93
CA HIS A 52 -8.16 -14.87 -4.41
C HIS A 52 -9.22 -15.66 -5.20
N ARG A 53 -10.29 -14.99 -5.65
CA ARG A 53 -11.42 -15.63 -6.36
C ARG A 53 -11.25 -15.67 -7.88
N CYS A 54 -10.24 -15.01 -8.45
CA CYS A 54 -10.06 -14.91 -9.89
C CYS A 54 -9.71 -16.27 -10.51
N GLU A 55 -10.59 -16.80 -11.34
CA GLU A 55 -10.43 -18.11 -11.98
C GLU A 55 -9.19 -18.17 -12.89
N LYS A 56 -8.94 -17.14 -13.70
CA LYS A 56 -7.74 -17.02 -14.54
C LYS A 56 -6.46 -17.17 -13.70
N ASN A 57 -6.33 -16.35 -12.65
CA ASN A 57 -5.15 -16.37 -11.78
C ASN A 57 -4.97 -17.72 -11.05
N ARG A 58 -6.07 -18.36 -10.63
CA ARG A 58 -6.03 -19.69 -10.01
C ARG A 58 -5.61 -20.78 -11.00
N ALA A 59 -6.05 -20.70 -12.25
CA ALA A 59 -5.66 -21.63 -13.31
C ALA A 59 -4.17 -21.50 -13.64
N GLU A 60 -3.67 -20.27 -13.82
CA GLU A 60 -2.24 -20.02 -14.01
C GLU A 60 -1.41 -20.51 -12.83
N ASN A 61 -1.84 -20.23 -11.59
CA ASN A 61 -1.16 -20.70 -10.40
C ASN A 61 -1.14 -22.23 -10.33
N ALA A 62 -2.25 -22.90 -10.61
CA ALA A 62 -2.32 -24.36 -10.63
C ALA A 62 -1.33 -24.97 -11.64
N MET A 63 -1.23 -24.41 -12.85
CA MET A 63 -0.26 -24.85 -13.85
C MET A 63 1.18 -24.76 -13.34
N ILE A 64 1.56 -23.64 -12.72
CA ILE A 64 2.91 -23.47 -12.16
C ILE A 64 3.13 -24.41 -10.97
N VAL A 65 2.13 -24.60 -10.11
CA VAL A 65 2.20 -25.55 -8.98
C VAL A 65 2.46 -26.97 -9.49
N ASP A 66 1.80 -27.40 -10.56
CA ASP A 66 2.04 -28.72 -11.14
C ASP A 66 3.44 -28.85 -11.74
N MET A 67 3.99 -27.80 -12.36
CA MET A 67 5.38 -27.79 -12.80
C MET A 67 6.34 -27.95 -11.61
N VAL A 68 6.11 -27.21 -10.52
CA VAL A 68 6.93 -27.30 -9.30
C VAL A 68 6.81 -28.69 -8.64
N ARG A 69 5.60 -29.27 -8.60
CA ARG A 69 5.39 -30.65 -8.13
C ARG A 69 6.17 -31.66 -8.96
N ASN A 70 6.16 -31.51 -10.29
CA ASN A 70 6.94 -32.37 -11.17
C ASN A 70 8.44 -32.22 -10.93
N ASP A 71 8.94 -30.98 -10.79
CA ASP A 71 10.36 -30.72 -10.55
C ASP A 71 10.82 -31.28 -9.19
N LEU A 72 10.07 -31.02 -8.11
CA LEU A 72 10.35 -31.61 -6.80
C LEU A 72 10.19 -33.14 -6.80
N GLY A 73 9.24 -33.68 -7.56
CA GLY A 73 9.01 -35.13 -7.68
C GLY A 73 10.21 -35.92 -8.20
N ARG A 74 11.12 -35.28 -8.96
CA ARG A 74 12.36 -35.90 -9.46
C ARG A 74 13.40 -36.15 -8.36
N ILE A 75 13.35 -35.38 -7.27
CA ILE A 75 14.33 -35.42 -6.17
C ILE A 75 13.70 -35.82 -4.82
N ALA A 76 12.37 -35.89 -4.75
CA ALA A 76 11.63 -36.17 -3.55
C ALA A 76 11.62 -37.66 -3.21
N ARG A 77 11.50 -37.96 -1.92
CA ARG A 77 11.14 -39.29 -1.45
C ARG A 77 9.73 -39.65 -1.94
N PRO A 78 9.48 -40.93 -2.30
CA PRO A 78 8.15 -41.36 -2.72
C PRO A 78 7.07 -40.94 -1.72
N ASN A 79 5.94 -40.45 -2.25
CA ASN A 79 4.76 -40.02 -1.49
C ASN A 79 4.98 -38.87 -0.48
N THR A 80 6.04 -38.06 -0.64
CA THR A 80 6.28 -36.90 0.23
C THR A 80 5.90 -35.56 -0.37
N VAL A 81 5.75 -35.46 -1.70
CA VAL A 81 5.34 -34.22 -2.38
C VAL A 81 3.89 -33.87 -2.00
N LYS A 82 3.71 -32.69 -1.39
CA LYS A 82 2.43 -32.17 -0.92
C LYS A 82 2.28 -30.72 -1.35
N VAL A 83 1.03 -30.30 -1.50
CA VAL A 83 0.66 -28.89 -1.75
C VAL A 83 -0.10 -28.38 -0.54
N SER A 84 0.29 -27.20 -0.07
CA SER A 84 -0.28 -26.52 1.09
C SER A 84 -0.46 -25.02 0.76
N ASP A 85 -1.22 -24.30 1.58
CA ASP A 85 -1.48 -22.85 1.40
C ASP A 85 -1.97 -22.45 -0.01
N LEU A 86 -2.89 -23.24 -0.59
CA LEU A 86 -3.41 -23.01 -1.94
C LEU A 86 -3.99 -21.60 -2.10
N TYR A 87 -3.49 -20.87 -3.09
CA TYR A 87 -3.99 -19.55 -3.50
C TYR A 87 -3.97 -18.51 -2.38
N ARG A 88 -3.01 -18.62 -1.46
CA ARG A 88 -2.80 -17.64 -0.40
C ARG A 88 -2.48 -16.29 -1.00
N VAL A 89 -3.16 -15.24 -0.53
CA VAL A 89 -2.90 -13.86 -0.97
C VAL A 89 -2.05 -13.14 0.06
N GLU A 90 -0.85 -12.73 -0.34
CA GLU A 90 0.15 -12.07 0.49
C GLU A 90 0.19 -10.56 0.21
N LYS A 91 0.22 -9.78 1.30
CA LYS A 91 0.30 -8.31 1.25
C LYS A 91 1.76 -7.87 1.10
N TYR A 92 2.05 -7.10 0.05
CA TYR A 92 3.31 -6.36 -0.09
C TYR A 92 3.06 -4.85 -0.07
N PRO A 93 4.09 -4.00 0.13
CA PRO A 93 3.90 -2.56 0.18
C PRO A 93 3.25 -1.95 -1.07
N THR A 94 3.48 -2.54 -2.25
CA THR A 94 3.02 -1.98 -3.54
C THR A 94 1.98 -2.82 -4.25
N LEU A 95 1.74 -4.07 -3.82
CA LEU A 95 0.80 -4.99 -4.47
C LEU A 95 0.35 -6.12 -3.54
N TRP A 96 -0.67 -6.83 -3.98
CA TRP A 96 -1.07 -8.16 -3.51
C TRP A 96 -0.56 -9.23 -4.46
N GLN A 97 -0.28 -10.39 -3.90
CA GLN A 97 0.29 -11.48 -4.65
C GLN A 97 -0.29 -12.82 -4.22
N MET A 98 -0.69 -13.64 -5.18
CA MET A 98 -1.11 -15.00 -4.91
C MET A 98 0.07 -15.99 -4.97
N THR A 99 0.17 -16.81 -3.93
CA THR A 99 1.20 -17.83 -3.72
C THR A 99 0.57 -19.18 -3.37
N THR A 100 1.29 -20.25 -3.67
CA THR A 100 0.94 -21.62 -3.23
C THR A 100 2.22 -22.33 -2.80
N THR A 101 2.19 -23.11 -1.73
CA THR A 101 3.37 -23.84 -1.23
C THR A 101 3.38 -25.27 -1.78
N VAL A 102 4.52 -25.71 -2.31
CA VAL A 102 4.80 -27.12 -2.63
C VAL A 102 5.97 -27.59 -1.80
N GLU A 103 5.79 -28.68 -1.05
CA GLU A 103 6.78 -29.20 -0.12
C GLU A 103 7.01 -30.69 -0.29
N ALA A 104 8.21 -31.16 0.05
CA ALA A 104 8.61 -32.57 -0.02
C ALA A 104 9.74 -32.87 0.98
N GLU A 105 10.07 -34.16 1.12
CA GLU A 105 11.33 -34.58 1.73
C GLU A 105 12.31 -35.04 0.66
N THR A 106 13.60 -34.68 0.79
CA THR A 106 14.65 -35.08 -0.16
C THR A 106 15.97 -35.43 0.53
N ASP A 107 16.64 -36.47 0.04
CA ASP A 107 18.03 -36.79 0.38
C ASP A 107 19.03 -36.30 -0.69
N ALA A 108 18.54 -35.73 -1.81
CA ALA A 108 19.35 -35.27 -2.94
C ALA A 108 20.37 -34.18 -2.55
N GLY A 109 21.55 -34.21 -3.16
CA GLY A 109 22.57 -33.18 -2.98
C GLY A 109 22.14 -31.84 -3.58
N PHE A 110 22.79 -30.74 -3.18
CA PHE A 110 22.48 -29.39 -3.68
C PHE A 110 22.56 -29.29 -5.22
N ALA A 111 23.57 -29.90 -5.83
CA ALA A 111 23.74 -29.90 -7.29
C ALA A 111 22.59 -30.64 -8.01
N GLU A 112 22.12 -31.75 -7.43
CA GLU A 112 20.97 -32.51 -7.96
C GLU A 112 19.67 -31.72 -7.83
N ILE A 113 19.48 -31.02 -6.69
CA ILE A 113 18.34 -30.13 -6.48
C ILE A 113 18.31 -29.05 -7.56
N LEU A 114 19.42 -28.33 -7.76
CA LEU A 114 19.48 -27.29 -8.79
C LEU A 114 19.29 -27.85 -10.21
N ALA A 115 19.91 -28.98 -10.54
CA ALA A 115 19.77 -29.59 -11.87
C ALA A 115 18.31 -30.00 -12.17
N ALA A 116 17.55 -30.41 -11.14
CA ALA A 116 16.16 -30.82 -11.30
C ALA A 116 15.18 -29.64 -11.36
N THR A 117 15.43 -28.56 -10.61
CA THR A 117 14.46 -27.47 -10.41
C THR A 117 14.78 -26.19 -11.17
N PHE A 118 16.03 -25.96 -11.57
CA PHE A 118 16.45 -24.74 -12.25
C PHE A 118 16.24 -24.81 -13.78
N PRO A 119 15.81 -23.72 -14.44
CA PRO A 119 15.36 -22.45 -13.86
C PRO A 119 13.98 -22.55 -13.20
N PRO A 120 13.63 -21.61 -12.29
CA PRO A 120 12.37 -21.65 -11.55
C PRO A 120 11.15 -21.74 -12.49
N ALA A 121 10.15 -22.55 -12.11
CA ALA A 121 9.01 -22.83 -12.99
C ALA A 121 8.20 -21.57 -13.38
N SER A 122 8.02 -20.64 -12.44
CA SER A 122 7.19 -19.43 -12.57
C SER A 122 7.66 -18.41 -13.61
N ILE A 123 8.94 -18.44 -13.98
CA ILE A 123 9.59 -17.48 -14.89
C ILE A 123 9.88 -18.05 -16.29
N THR A 124 9.51 -19.31 -16.50
CA THR A 124 9.57 -19.98 -17.80
C THR A 124 8.15 -20.09 -18.38
N GLY A 125 7.67 -21.30 -18.58
CA GLY A 125 6.34 -21.68 -19.04
C GLY A 125 6.27 -23.18 -19.23
N ALA A 126 5.11 -23.68 -19.64
CA ALA A 126 4.89 -25.10 -19.87
C ALA A 126 4.71 -25.38 -21.37
N PRO A 127 5.51 -26.28 -21.99
CA PRO A 127 6.67 -27.02 -21.44
C PRO A 127 7.96 -26.18 -21.32
N LYS A 128 8.71 -26.36 -20.22
CA LYS A 128 9.87 -25.53 -19.84
C LYS A 128 10.91 -25.36 -20.95
N ALA A 129 11.35 -26.47 -21.57
CA ALA A 129 12.38 -26.44 -22.62
C ALA A 129 11.95 -25.59 -23.83
N ARG A 130 10.74 -25.83 -24.36
CA ARG A 130 10.25 -25.08 -25.52
C ARG A 130 9.99 -23.62 -25.19
N THR A 131 9.49 -23.31 -23.99
CA THR A 131 9.32 -21.91 -23.59
C THR A 131 10.66 -21.16 -23.51
N MET A 132 11.73 -21.79 -23.02
CA MET A 132 13.06 -21.17 -22.99
C MET A 132 13.62 -20.91 -24.40
N GLU A 133 13.39 -21.81 -25.36
CA GLU A 133 13.75 -21.58 -26.76
C GLU A 133 13.03 -20.36 -27.34
N ILE A 134 11.70 -20.27 -27.15
CA ILE A 134 10.90 -19.13 -27.61
C ILE A 134 11.39 -17.82 -26.97
N ILE A 135 11.69 -17.82 -25.68
CA ILE A 135 12.26 -16.65 -24.98
C ILE A 135 13.58 -16.23 -25.63
N ALA A 136 14.48 -17.18 -25.90
CA ALA A 136 15.77 -16.90 -26.52
C ALA A 136 15.65 -16.42 -27.98
N GLU A 137 14.63 -16.87 -28.71
CA GLU A 137 14.31 -16.41 -30.07
C GLU A 137 13.74 -14.97 -30.08
N LEU A 138 12.98 -14.58 -29.05
CA LEU A 138 12.27 -13.29 -29.00
C LEU A 138 13.06 -12.16 -28.30
N GLU A 139 13.85 -12.48 -27.27
CA GLU A 139 14.60 -11.47 -26.50
C GLU A 139 15.90 -11.07 -27.22
N THR A 140 16.26 -9.79 -27.12
CA THR A 140 17.41 -9.21 -27.85
C THR A 140 18.74 -9.34 -27.11
N ALA A 141 18.73 -9.79 -25.86
CA ALA A 141 19.92 -9.94 -25.01
C ALA A 141 19.74 -11.06 -23.98
N PRO A 142 20.84 -11.65 -23.46
CA PRO A 142 20.77 -12.59 -22.36
C PRO A 142 20.21 -11.93 -21.08
N ARG A 143 19.39 -12.67 -20.33
CA ARG A 143 18.75 -12.17 -19.09
C ARG A 143 19.71 -11.92 -17.91
N ARG A 144 20.98 -12.30 -18.00
CA ARG A 144 21.98 -12.14 -16.91
C ARG A 144 21.43 -12.71 -15.58
N VAL A 145 21.27 -11.88 -14.55
CA VAL A 145 20.71 -12.30 -13.25
C VAL A 145 19.18 -12.41 -13.28
N TYR A 146 18.50 -11.68 -14.17
CA TYR A 146 17.03 -11.66 -14.22
C TYR A 146 16.50 -13.07 -14.47
N THR A 147 15.51 -13.48 -13.68
CA THR A 147 14.91 -14.84 -13.67
C THR A 147 15.85 -15.98 -13.24
N GLY A 148 17.07 -15.66 -12.77
CA GLY A 148 17.96 -16.58 -12.09
C GLY A 148 17.56 -16.85 -10.63
N ALA A 149 18.55 -17.12 -9.77
CA ALA A 149 18.33 -17.33 -8.34
C ALA A 149 19.43 -16.69 -7.49
N ILE A 150 19.05 -16.10 -6.35
CA ILE A 150 19.96 -15.49 -5.38
C ILE A 150 19.69 -16.12 -4.02
N GLY A 151 20.72 -16.58 -3.34
CA GLY A 151 20.52 -17.31 -2.09
C GLY A 151 21.80 -17.61 -1.35
N MET A 152 21.65 -18.43 -0.31
CA MET A 152 22.74 -18.88 0.52
C MET A 152 22.69 -20.40 0.72
N LEU A 153 23.87 -21.00 0.82
CA LEU A 153 24.09 -22.37 1.24
C LEU A 153 24.84 -22.34 2.58
N ALA A 154 24.34 -23.08 3.57
CA ALA A 154 24.89 -23.10 4.91
C ALA A 154 25.17 -24.54 5.39
N PRO A 155 26.09 -24.72 6.37
CA PRO A 155 26.29 -26.01 7.01
C PRO A 155 25.01 -26.61 7.59
N GLY A 156 25.00 -27.94 7.77
CA GLY A 156 23.83 -28.66 8.29
C GLY A 156 22.73 -28.86 7.26
N ARG A 157 23.06 -28.88 5.95
CA ARG A 157 22.11 -29.10 4.85
C ARG A 157 20.97 -28.07 4.86
N ARG A 158 21.37 -26.80 4.94
CA ARG A 158 20.44 -25.67 4.88
C ARG A 158 20.74 -24.80 3.67
N ALA A 159 19.71 -24.45 2.93
CA ALA A 159 19.82 -23.56 1.77
C ALA A 159 18.54 -22.76 1.61
N GLN A 160 18.64 -21.53 1.13
CA GLN A 160 17.48 -20.73 0.76
C GLN A 160 17.83 -19.89 -0.46
N PHE A 161 17.01 -20.00 -1.50
CA PHE A 161 17.18 -19.29 -2.75
C PHE A 161 15.86 -18.64 -3.16
N ASN A 162 15.93 -17.41 -3.63
CA ASN A 162 14.82 -16.72 -4.26
C ASN A 162 14.84 -16.92 -5.78
N VAL A 163 13.77 -16.50 -6.45
CA VAL A 163 13.80 -16.23 -7.89
C VAL A 163 14.30 -14.80 -8.08
N ALA A 164 15.26 -14.55 -8.96
CA ALA A 164 15.84 -13.22 -9.20
C ALA A 164 14.93 -12.32 -10.07
N ILE A 165 13.74 -12.04 -9.54
CA ILE A 165 12.77 -11.04 -10.02
C ILE A 165 12.77 -9.86 -9.05
N ARG A 166 12.18 -8.72 -9.45
CA ARG A 166 12.24 -7.46 -8.68
C ARG A 166 13.66 -7.16 -8.20
N THR A 167 14.62 -7.32 -9.12
CA THR A 167 16.04 -7.27 -8.84
C THR A 167 16.69 -6.28 -9.79
N VAL A 168 17.46 -5.34 -9.24
CA VAL A 168 18.31 -4.43 -10.00
C VAL A 168 19.71 -5.01 -10.08
N LEU A 169 20.26 -5.09 -11.29
CA LEU A 169 21.66 -5.38 -11.56
C LEU A 169 22.36 -4.07 -11.94
N ILE A 170 23.40 -3.71 -11.20
CA ILE A 170 24.18 -2.49 -11.43
C ILE A 170 25.57 -2.88 -11.89
N ASP A 171 25.96 -2.40 -13.07
CA ASP A 171 27.34 -2.45 -13.55
C ASP A 171 28.16 -1.40 -12.80
N ARG A 172 29.16 -1.82 -12.02
CA ARG A 172 29.97 -0.89 -11.22
C ARG A 172 30.98 -0.11 -12.05
N LYS A 173 31.28 -0.56 -13.28
CA LYS A 173 32.22 0.09 -14.19
C LYS A 173 31.55 1.19 -14.99
N THR A 174 30.34 0.93 -15.51
CA THR A 174 29.60 1.92 -16.32
C THR A 174 28.65 2.79 -15.47
N GLY A 175 28.18 2.27 -14.34
CA GLY A 175 27.13 2.88 -13.53
C GLY A 175 25.70 2.58 -14.02
N ASP A 176 25.55 1.76 -15.05
CA ASP A 176 24.23 1.41 -15.59
C ASP A 176 23.46 0.46 -14.64
N ALA A 177 22.16 0.69 -14.53
CA ALA A 177 21.26 -0.15 -13.73
C ALA A 177 20.20 -0.80 -14.63
N GLU A 178 20.08 -2.12 -14.54
CA GLU A 178 19.13 -2.94 -15.29
C GLU A 178 18.10 -3.55 -14.35
N TYR A 179 16.81 -3.46 -14.69
CA TYR A 179 15.72 -4.09 -13.95
C TYR A 179 14.82 -4.87 -14.92
N GLY A 180 14.90 -6.20 -14.85
CA GLY A 180 14.06 -7.08 -15.66
C GLY A 180 12.64 -7.18 -15.11
N VAL A 181 11.66 -7.09 -16.00
CA VAL A 181 10.24 -7.27 -15.70
C VAL A 181 9.54 -8.04 -16.82
N GLY A 182 8.53 -8.83 -16.47
CA GLY A 182 7.80 -9.64 -17.43
C GLY A 182 6.52 -10.24 -16.85
N GLY A 183 5.77 -10.94 -17.70
CA GLY A 183 4.50 -11.60 -17.41
C GLY A 183 4.48 -13.02 -17.98
N GLY A 184 3.53 -13.83 -17.52
CA GLY A 184 3.26 -15.12 -18.16
C GLY A 184 2.23 -14.90 -19.27
N ILE A 185 2.53 -15.35 -20.48
CA ILE A 185 1.58 -15.22 -21.60
C ILE A 185 0.82 -16.52 -21.76
N VAL A 186 -0.51 -16.43 -21.69
CA VAL A 186 -1.44 -17.52 -21.97
C VAL A 186 -2.27 -17.21 -23.22
N TRP A 187 -3.02 -18.19 -23.73
CA TRP A 187 -3.77 -18.06 -24.98
C TRP A 187 -4.77 -16.88 -24.97
N ASP A 188 -5.35 -16.57 -23.82
CA ASP A 188 -6.31 -15.49 -23.59
C ASP A 188 -5.69 -14.24 -22.95
N SER A 189 -4.35 -14.11 -22.97
CA SER A 189 -3.68 -12.89 -22.50
C SER A 189 -4.01 -11.70 -23.41
N ASP A 190 -4.40 -10.58 -22.78
CA ASP A 190 -4.56 -9.29 -23.44
C ASP A 190 -3.22 -8.53 -23.41
N PRO A 191 -2.63 -8.15 -24.57
CA PRO A 191 -1.32 -7.50 -24.61
C PRO A 191 -1.25 -6.22 -23.76
N HIS A 192 -2.33 -5.43 -23.70
CA HIS A 192 -2.35 -4.20 -22.91
C HIS A 192 -2.35 -4.51 -21.40
N GLY A 193 -3.19 -5.46 -20.97
CA GLY A 193 -3.23 -5.94 -19.58
C GLY A 193 -1.88 -6.49 -19.09
N GLU A 194 -1.19 -7.30 -19.92
CA GLU A 194 0.13 -7.84 -19.56
C GLU A 194 1.20 -6.74 -19.43
N PHE A 195 1.14 -5.71 -20.27
CA PHE A 195 2.01 -4.55 -20.16
C PHE A 195 1.75 -3.75 -18.88
N GLU A 196 0.49 -3.50 -18.54
CA GLU A 196 0.12 -2.83 -17.29
C GLU A 196 0.54 -3.64 -16.06
N GLU A 197 0.43 -4.98 -16.08
CA GLU A 197 0.97 -5.83 -15.02
C GLU A 197 2.49 -5.67 -14.88
N CYS A 198 3.22 -5.59 -15.99
CA CYS A 198 4.66 -5.32 -15.95
C CYS A 198 4.95 -3.95 -15.31
N ARG A 199 4.17 -2.90 -15.64
CA ARG A 199 4.30 -1.59 -15.00
C ARG A 199 4.05 -1.67 -13.50
N THR A 200 2.98 -2.36 -13.06
CA THR A 200 2.67 -2.57 -11.64
C THR A 200 3.81 -3.29 -10.90
N LYS A 201 4.44 -4.29 -11.52
CA LYS A 201 5.60 -4.98 -10.92
C LYS A 201 6.82 -4.06 -10.80
N ALA A 202 7.01 -3.16 -11.75
CA ALA A 202 8.12 -2.19 -11.77
C ALA A 202 7.90 -0.98 -10.84
N GLU A 203 6.68 -0.74 -10.32
CA GLU A 203 6.38 0.38 -9.42
C GLU A 203 7.28 0.46 -8.19
N ILE A 204 7.87 -0.66 -7.76
CA ILE A 204 8.84 -0.70 -6.65
C ILE A 204 10.04 0.23 -6.86
N LEU A 205 10.42 0.52 -8.11
CA LEU A 205 11.52 1.45 -8.42
C LEU A 205 11.13 2.92 -8.26
N PHE A 206 9.86 3.24 -8.47
CA PHE A 206 9.38 4.62 -8.58
C PHE A 206 8.59 5.08 -7.35
N ARG A 207 8.01 4.15 -6.59
CA ARG A 207 7.27 4.50 -5.38
C ARG A 207 8.22 4.96 -4.29
N SER A 208 8.11 6.25 -3.95
CA SER A 208 8.66 6.78 -2.71
C SER A 208 8.08 6.03 -1.52
N ARG A 209 8.95 5.63 -0.58
CA ARG A 209 8.57 5.08 0.71
C ARG A 209 9.00 6.08 1.78
N PRO A 210 8.25 7.16 1.99
CA PRO A 210 8.60 8.10 3.03
C PRO A 210 8.55 7.40 4.38
N GLU A 211 9.41 7.81 5.30
CA GLU A 211 9.22 7.50 6.70
C GLU A 211 8.10 8.39 7.25
N PHE A 212 7.13 7.79 7.93
CA PHE A 212 6.00 8.50 8.52
C PHE A 212 5.46 7.77 9.74
N GLN A 213 4.66 8.48 10.50
CA GLN A 213 3.87 7.95 11.61
C GLN A 213 2.38 8.13 11.26
N LEU A 214 1.55 7.24 11.78
CA LEU A 214 0.11 7.50 11.81
C LEU A 214 -0.15 8.64 12.77
N LEU A 215 -1.09 9.51 12.41
CA LEU A 215 -1.36 10.74 13.13
C LEU A 215 -2.85 10.83 13.42
N GLU A 216 -3.18 11.13 14.67
CA GLU A 216 -4.50 11.59 15.05
C GLU A 216 -4.46 12.96 15.74
N THR A 217 -5.55 13.71 15.59
CA THR A 217 -5.71 14.99 16.28
C THR A 217 -7.16 15.11 16.74
N MET A 218 -7.33 15.19 18.06
CA MET A 218 -8.61 15.08 18.75
C MET A 218 -8.84 16.33 19.59
N LEU A 219 -10.10 16.72 19.73
CA LEU A 219 -10.53 17.64 20.76
C LEU A 219 -10.80 16.85 22.04
N TRP A 220 -10.32 17.35 23.16
CA TRP A 220 -10.75 16.92 24.47
C TRP A 220 -11.45 18.08 25.18
N MET A 221 -12.58 17.79 25.81
CA MET A 221 -13.38 18.73 26.58
C MET A 221 -13.44 18.28 28.05
N PRO A 222 -13.40 19.20 29.03
CA PRO A 222 -13.39 18.84 30.45
C PRO A 222 -14.54 17.93 30.92
N GLU A 223 -15.74 18.12 30.39
CA GLU A 223 -16.92 17.36 30.80
C GLU A 223 -17.20 16.15 29.90
N ASP A 224 -16.90 16.25 28.60
CA ASP A 224 -17.26 15.24 27.60
C ASP A 224 -16.12 14.26 27.25
N GLY A 225 -14.89 14.58 27.65
CA GLY A 225 -13.71 13.81 27.28
C GLY A 225 -13.30 14.01 25.81
N TYR A 226 -12.76 12.96 25.20
CA TYR A 226 -12.30 12.99 23.80
C TYR A 226 -13.48 12.94 22.82
N ASP A 227 -13.64 13.97 22.00
CA ASP A 227 -14.66 14.02 20.96
C ASP A 227 -14.40 12.98 19.86
N LEU A 228 -15.44 12.22 19.50
CA LEU A 228 -15.41 11.16 18.49
C LEU A 228 -14.29 10.11 18.67
N LEU A 229 -13.86 9.82 19.90
CA LEU A 229 -12.71 8.95 20.20
C LEU A 229 -12.74 7.62 19.43
N ASP A 230 -13.87 6.92 19.46
CA ASP A 230 -13.97 5.60 18.81
C ASP A 230 -13.75 5.70 17.29
N ARG A 231 -14.27 6.73 16.63
CA ARG A 231 -14.04 6.96 15.20
C ARG A 231 -12.57 7.28 14.90
N HIS A 232 -11.89 7.98 15.81
CA HIS A 232 -10.46 8.25 15.70
C HIS A 232 -9.65 6.95 15.78
N LEU A 233 -9.98 6.07 16.73
CA LEU A 233 -9.33 4.78 16.91
C LEU A 233 -9.64 3.83 15.75
N ASP A 234 -10.85 3.83 15.20
CA ASP A 234 -11.21 3.04 14.03
C ASP A 234 -10.40 3.46 12.79
N ARG A 235 -10.28 4.77 12.53
CA ARG A 235 -9.44 5.27 11.42
C ARG A 235 -7.97 4.95 11.61
N LEU A 236 -7.47 5.09 12.84
CA LEU A 236 -6.09 4.76 13.19
C LEU A 236 -5.82 3.27 12.95
N ALA A 237 -6.70 2.40 13.44
CA ALA A 237 -6.60 0.95 13.26
C ALA A 237 -6.68 0.55 11.78
N ALA A 238 -7.59 1.15 11.01
CA ALA A 238 -7.70 0.89 9.59
C ALA A 238 -6.42 1.28 8.82
N SER A 239 -5.82 2.43 9.18
CA SER A 239 -4.56 2.87 8.58
C SER A 239 -3.38 2.00 9.01
N ALA A 240 -3.37 1.54 10.28
CA ALA A 240 -2.36 0.62 10.77
C ALA A 240 -2.39 -0.72 10.04
N GLU A 241 -3.58 -1.29 9.82
CA GLU A 241 -3.72 -2.52 9.04
C GLU A 241 -3.31 -2.32 7.58
N TYR A 242 -3.69 -1.20 6.95
CA TYR A 242 -3.36 -0.91 5.57
C TYR A 242 -1.84 -0.81 5.34
N PHE A 243 -1.12 -0.12 6.24
CA PHE A 243 0.33 0.05 6.15
C PHE A 243 1.14 -1.01 6.90
N SER A 244 0.49 -1.99 7.53
CA SER A 244 1.12 -3.03 8.37
C SER A 244 1.90 -2.48 9.57
N PHE A 245 1.38 -1.43 10.22
CA PHE A 245 1.90 -0.93 11.50
C PHE A 245 1.48 -1.87 12.62
N ARG A 246 2.33 -2.02 13.64
CA ARG A 246 1.92 -2.66 14.90
C ARG A 246 1.06 -1.68 15.68
N LEU A 247 -0.11 -2.11 16.13
CA LEU A 247 -1.01 -1.27 16.90
C LEU A 247 -1.79 -2.15 17.88
N ASP A 248 -1.74 -1.78 19.16
CA ASP A 248 -2.70 -2.22 20.16
C ASP A 248 -3.60 -1.03 20.52
N VAL A 249 -4.88 -1.12 20.14
CA VAL A 249 -5.86 -0.06 20.40
C VAL A 249 -6.10 0.13 21.90
N GLN A 250 -5.92 -0.91 22.72
CA GLN A 250 -6.08 -0.80 24.17
C GLN A 250 -4.93 -0.01 24.81
N ASP A 251 -3.69 -0.22 24.36
CA ASP A 251 -2.54 0.60 24.77
C ASP A 251 -2.76 2.07 24.40
N VAL A 252 -3.25 2.36 23.18
CA VAL A 252 -3.61 3.73 22.79
C VAL A 252 -4.65 4.34 23.73
N ARG A 253 -5.71 3.61 24.09
CA ARG A 253 -6.73 4.11 25.04
C ARG A 253 -6.12 4.39 26.41
N GLN A 254 -5.26 3.50 26.90
CA GLN A 254 -4.59 3.68 28.18
C GLN A 254 -3.71 4.93 28.16
N ARG A 255 -2.88 5.12 27.12
CA ARG A 255 -2.02 6.31 26.98
C ARG A 255 -2.80 7.61 26.89
N LEU A 256 -3.95 7.60 26.22
CA LEU A 256 -4.84 8.76 26.19
C LEU A 256 -5.45 9.03 27.56
N ALA A 257 -5.89 8.00 28.29
CA ALA A 257 -6.41 8.18 29.65
C ALA A 257 -5.35 8.74 30.61
N GLU A 258 -4.13 8.18 30.62
CA GLU A 258 -2.98 8.68 31.40
C GLU A 258 -2.68 10.16 31.10
N LEU A 259 -2.76 10.56 29.82
CA LEU A 259 -2.51 11.94 29.42
C LEU A 259 -3.54 12.93 30.01
N THR A 260 -4.80 12.50 30.20
CA THR A 260 -5.85 13.39 30.73
C THR A 260 -5.67 13.76 32.20
N GLU A 261 -4.91 12.97 32.97
CA GLU A 261 -4.63 13.26 34.39
C GLU A 261 -3.89 14.59 34.57
N GLY A 262 -3.16 15.04 33.54
CA GLY A 262 -2.43 16.30 33.52
C GLY A 262 -3.20 17.49 32.95
N PHE A 263 -4.47 17.33 32.56
CA PHE A 263 -5.20 18.38 31.86
C PHE A 263 -5.75 19.46 32.80
N ALA A 264 -5.66 20.71 32.35
CA ALA A 264 -6.40 21.82 32.94
C ALA A 264 -7.90 21.72 32.60
N GLN A 265 -8.75 22.44 33.32
CA GLN A 265 -10.19 22.57 33.07
C GLN A 265 -10.48 23.49 31.86
N THR A 266 -9.75 23.29 30.77
CA THR A 266 -9.90 24.00 29.50
C THR A 266 -9.80 23.02 28.34
N PRO A 267 -10.46 23.27 27.19
CA PRO A 267 -10.36 22.39 26.05
C PRO A 267 -8.92 22.16 25.61
N GLN A 268 -8.60 20.91 25.24
CA GLN A 268 -7.27 20.53 24.77
C GLN A 268 -7.33 20.00 23.35
N ARG A 269 -6.37 20.38 22.52
CA ARG A 269 -6.09 19.69 21.26
C ARG A 269 -5.02 18.65 21.53
N VAL A 270 -5.39 17.38 21.38
CA VAL A 270 -4.50 16.25 21.62
C VAL A 270 -4.02 15.70 20.29
N ARG A 271 -2.70 15.56 20.17
CA ARG A 271 -2.00 14.94 19.04
C ARG A 271 -1.54 13.56 19.46
N LEU A 272 -1.86 12.55 18.66
CA LEU A 272 -1.44 11.16 18.86
C LEU A 272 -0.62 10.72 17.65
N LEU A 273 0.53 10.10 17.89
CA LEU A 273 1.43 9.55 16.89
C LEU A 273 1.67 8.06 17.16
N VAL A 274 1.64 7.26 16.10
CA VAL A 274 2.02 5.83 16.16
C VAL A 274 3.08 5.55 15.11
N ALA A 275 4.25 5.07 15.54
CA ALA A 275 5.32 4.63 14.66
C ALA A 275 5.11 3.19 14.15
N THR A 276 5.81 2.80 13.08
CA THR A 276 5.65 1.49 12.43
C THR A 276 5.89 0.31 13.38
N ASN A 277 6.78 0.47 14.36
CA ASN A 277 7.11 -0.51 15.39
C ASN A 277 6.05 -0.62 16.51
N GLY A 278 5.05 0.27 16.53
CA GLY A 278 4.00 0.35 17.54
C GLY A 278 4.28 1.32 18.69
N GLU A 279 5.36 2.10 18.63
CA GLU A 279 5.62 3.16 19.62
C GLU A 279 4.56 4.26 19.52
N ILE A 280 4.01 4.65 20.67
CA ILE A 280 2.93 5.63 20.81
C ILE A 280 3.49 6.89 21.49
N ALA A 281 3.24 8.05 20.89
CA ALA A 281 3.53 9.35 21.50
C ALA A 281 2.27 10.23 21.49
N CYS A 282 1.96 10.86 22.63
CA CYS A 282 0.81 11.74 22.77
C CYS A 282 1.25 13.10 23.32
N GLU A 283 0.70 14.17 22.77
CA GLU A 283 0.95 15.54 23.20
C GLU A 283 -0.38 16.28 23.32
N ALA A 284 -0.50 17.19 24.28
CA ALA A 284 -1.68 18.03 24.46
C ALA A 284 -1.30 19.51 24.53
N HIS A 285 -2.12 20.34 23.90
CA HIS A 285 -1.99 21.79 23.96
C HIS A 285 -3.36 22.43 24.20
N PRO A 286 -3.45 23.51 24.99
CA PRO A 286 -4.69 24.25 25.16
C PRO A 286 -5.28 24.67 23.81
N PHE A 287 -6.59 24.49 23.68
CA PHE A 287 -7.32 24.84 22.47
C PHE A 287 -8.39 25.89 22.79
N THR A 288 -8.36 26.98 22.03
CA THR A 288 -9.40 28.01 22.08
C THR A 288 -10.15 27.97 20.75
N PRO A 289 -11.47 27.70 20.75
CA PRO A 289 -12.30 27.81 19.56
C PRO A 289 -12.14 29.19 18.91
N ASN A 290 -12.10 29.23 17.59
CA ASN A 290 -11.97 30.49 16.88
C ASN A 290 -13.28 31.28 16.97
N ALA A 291 -13.29 32.38 17.71
CA ALA A 291 -14.43 33.30 17.83
C ALA A 291 -14.36 34.47 16.82
N GLY A 292 -13.36 34.48 15.93
CA GLY A 292 -13.14 35.54 14.94
C GLY A 292 -14.04 35.44 13.70
N PRO A 293 -13.85 36.35 12.72
CA PRO A 293 -14.55 36.28 11.44
C PRO A 293 -14.23 34.96 10.70
N PRO A 294 -15.08 34.56 9.72
CA PRO A 294 -14.83 33.37 8.91
C PRO A 294 -13.42 33.37 8.32
N LEU A 295 -12.75 32.21 8.41
CA LEU A 295 -11.40 32.02 7.88
C LEU A 295 -11.39 32.22 6.37
N ARG A 296 -10.34 32.83 5.85
CA ARG A 296 -10.17 33.05 4.40
C ARG A 296 -9.47 31.85 3.81
N VAL A 297 -10.06 31.28 2.77
CA VAL A 297 -9.51 30.14 2.05
C VAL A 297 -9.38 30.45 0.57
N CYS A 298 -8.43 29.81 -0.10
CA CYS A 298 -8.29 29.86 -1.55
C CYS A 298 -8.29 28.44 -2.13
N LEU A 299 -8.41 28.34 -3.44
CA LEU A 299 -8.20 27.08 -4.16
C LEU A 299 -6.70 26.87 -4.40
N ALA A 300 -6.24 25.62 -4.28
CA ALA A 300 -4.86 25.25 -4.59
C ALA A 300 -4.50 25.57 -6.05
N ALA A 301 -3.26 25.99 -6.28
CA ALA A 301 -2.75 26.30 -7.62
C ALA A 301 -2.70 25.05 -8.52
N ASP A 302 -2.25 23.93 -7.96
CA ASP A 302 -2.04 22.67 -8.68
C ASP A 302 -2.96 21.57 -8.16
N PRO A 303 -3.38 20.63 -9.03
CA PRO A 303 -4.21 19.52 -8.62
C PRO A 303 -3.42 18.45 -7.86
N VAL A 304 -4.07 17.81 -6.89
CA VAL A 304 -3.54 16.63 -6.23
C VAL A 304 -3.68 15.38 -7.09
N ASP A 305 -2.79 14.42 -6.87
CA ASP A 305 -2.89 13.09 -7.46
C ASP A 305 -3.74 12.18 -6.57
N ARG A 306 -4.98 11.92 -6.99
CA ARG A 306 -5.90 11.05 -6.25
C ARG A 306 -5.43 9.59 -6.13
N THR A 307 -4.36 9.20 -6.84
CA THR A 307 -3.74 7.87 -6.70
C THR A 307 -2.71 7.81 -5.56
N ASP A 308 -2.42 8.94 -4.91
CA ASP A 308 -1.59 8.99 -3.71
C ASP A 308 -2.36 8.42 -2.50
N PRO A 309 -1.91 7.28 -1.92
CA PRO A 309 -2.57 6.70 -0.75
C PRO A 309 -2.53 7.63 0.48
N PHE A 310 -1.59 8.57 0.57
CA PHE A 310 -1.49 9.47 1.73
C PHE A 310 -2.63 10.48 1.82
N LEU A 311 -3.44 10.66 0.77
CA LEU A 311 -4.68 11.43 0.83
C LEU A 311 -5.78 10.73 1.62
N TYR A 312 -5.72 9.40 1.73
CA TYR A 312 -6.79 8.59 2.33
C TYR A 312 -6.49 8.17 3.78
N HIS A 313 -5.28 8.46 4.25
CA HIS A 313 -4.78 8.08 5.57
C HIS A 313 -4.17 9.26 6.31
N LYS A 314 -4.54 9.42 7.58
CA LYS A 314 -4.03 10.54 8.39
C LYS A 314 -2.63 10.19 8.90
N THR A 315 -1.63 10.81 8.30
CA THR A 315 -0.21 10.55 8.62
C THR A 315 0.57 11.83 8.86
N THR A 316 1.81 11.69 9.31
CA THR A 316 2.79 12.79 9.33
C THR A 316 3.36 13.10 7.93
N HIS A 317 3.15 12.23 6.93
CA HIS A 317 3.51 12.53 5.55
C HIS A 317 2.49 13.51 4.95
N ARG A 318 2.78 14.80 5.07
CA ARG A 318 1.85 15.89 4.72
C ARG A 318 2.31 16.77 3.56
N ARG A 319 3.28 16.28 2.77
CA ARG A 319 3.93 17.04 1.70
C ARG A 319 2.94 17.77 0.78
N VAL A 320 1.91 17.07 0.28
CA VAL A 320 0.88 17.65 -0.60
C VAL A 320 0.17 18.84 0.05
N TYR A 321 -0.15 18.73 1.34
CA TYR A 321 -0.83 19.79 2.10
C TYR A 321 0.10 20.97 2.38
N ASP A 322 1.36 20.69 2.71
CA ASP A 322 2.37 21.71 3.04
C ASP A 322 2.81 22.49 1.79
N GLU A 323 2.94 21.83 0.64
CA GLU A 323 3.20 22.44 -0.66
C GLU A 323 2.03 23.35 -1.08
N ALA A 324 0.78 22.86 -0.99
CA ALA A 324 -0.41 23.66 -1.30
C ALA A 324 -0.51 24.91 -0.40
N ARG A 325 -0.23 24.77 0.91
CA ARG A 325 -0.23 25.90 1.85
C ARG A 325 0.85 26.92 1.52
N SER A 326 2.06 26.45 1.17
CA SER A 326 3.19 27.31 0.84
C SER A 326 2.99 28.07 -0.47
N ALA A 327 2.28 27.48 -1.44
CA ALA A 327 1.95 28.11 -2.72
C ALA A 327 0.87 29.21 -2.60
N CYS A 328 0.16 29.28 -1.48
CA CYS A 328 -0.94 30.24 -1.26
C CYS A 328 -0.74 31.09 0.00
N PRO A 329 0.30 31.95 0.06
CA PRO A 329 0.56 32.79 1.22
C PRO A 329 -0.58 33.80 1.45
N GLY A 330 -0.89 34.08 2.71
CA GLY A 330 -1.91 35.06 3.12
C GLY A 330 -3.32 34.50 3.32
N PHE A 331 -3.54 33.21 3.04
CA PHE A 331 -4.78 32.50 3.36
C PHE A 331 -4.63 31.65 4.63
N ASP A 332 -5.74 31.41 5.33
CA ASP A 332 -5.76 30.63 6.57
C ASP A 332 -5.68 29.12 6.30
N ASP A 333 -6.25 28.69 5.17
CA ASP A 333 -6.29 27.32 4.67
C ASP A 333 -6.47 27.30 3.14
N VAL A 334 -6.22 26.15 2.52
CA VAL A 334 -6.26 25.95 1.06
C VAL A 334 -7.16 24.75 0.74
N ILE A 335 -8.12 24.95 -0.15
CA ILE A 335 -8.99 23.88 -0.69
C ILE A 335 -8.29 23.21 -1.86
N LEU A 336 -8.19 21.89 -1.81
CA LEU A 336 -7.55 21.05 -2.80
C LEU A 336 -8.56 20.51 -3.82
N TRP A 337 -8.06 20.16 -4.99
CA TRP A 337 -8.82 19.60 -6.10
C TRP A 337 -7.96 18.62 -6.90
N ASN A 338 -8.56 17.69 -7.64
CA ASN A 338 -7.85 16.67 -8.40
C ASN A 338 -7.84 16.97 -9.92
N ARG A 339 -7.08 16.19 -10.71
CA ARG A 339 -6.99 16.40 -12.18
C ARG A 339 -8.32 16.30 -12.95
N ARG A 340 -9.39 15.77 -12.34
CA ARG A 340 -10.75 15.74 -12.90
C ARG A 340 -11.57 16.99 -12.54
N ARG A 341 -10.94 17.99 -11.92
CA ARG A 341 -11.58 19.22 -11.41
C ARG A 341 -12.60 18.97 -10.31
N GLU A 342 -12.45 17.87 -9.58
CA GLU A 342 -13.27 17.55 -8.41
C GLU A 342 -12.57 18.07 -7.16
N ILE A 343 -13.32 18.74 -6.28
CA ILE A 343 -12.87 19.16 -4.95
C ILE A 343 -12.60 17.93 -4.09
N THR A 344 -11.54 18.00 -3.29
CA THR A 344 -11.19 16.91 -2.36
C THR A 344 -11.46 17.33 -0.90
N GLU A 345 -10.51 18.00 -0.28
CA GLU A 345 -10.55 18.51 1.09
C GLU A 345 -9.70 19.79 1.20
N SER A 346 -9.65 20.42 2.36
CA SER A 346 -8.66 21.46 2.65
C SER A 346 -7.39 20.88 3.28
N THR A 347 -6.39 21.71 3.59
CA THR A 347 -5.15 21.21 4.19
C THR A 347 -5.34 20.57 5.58
N ILE A 348 -6.45 20.86 6.26
CA ILE A 348 -6.71 20.40 7.63
C ILE A 348 -8.15 19.93 7.88
N ALA A 349 -9.04 19.95 6.90
CA ALA A 349 -10.47 19.68 7.10
C ALA A 349 -11.18 19.20 5.83
N ASN A 350 -12.28 18.48 5.97
CA ASN A 350 -13.11 18.13 4.82
C ASN A 350 -13.99 19.31 4.40
N VAL A 351 -14.25 19.44 3.10
CA VAL A 351 -15.08 20.51 2.51
C VAL A 351 -16.55 20.13 2.57
N ILE A 352 -17.38 21.09 2.93
CA ILE A 352 -18.84 21.03 2.87
C ILE A 352 -19.33 22.24 2.06
N VAL A 353 -20.24 22.01 1.13
CA VAL A 353 -20.88 23.06 0.31
C VAL A 353 -22.39 23.00 0.42
N GLU A 354 -23.05 24.15 0.29
CA GLU A 354 -24.51 24.20 0.16
C GLU A 354 -24.90 24.39 -1.30
N ILE A 355 -25.72 23.47 -1.81
CA ILE A 355 -26.30 23.51 -3.16
C ILE A 355 -27.79 23.25 -3.03
N ASP A 356 -28.63 24.16 -3.53
CA ASP A 356 -30.10 24.08 -3.47
C ASP A 356 -30.64 23.85 -2.04
N GLY A 357 -30.04 24.50 -1.05
CA GLY A 357 -30.43 24.40 0.37
C GLY A 357 -30.08 23.07 1.04
N ARG A 358 -29.29 22.21 0.39
CA ARG A 358 -28.77 20.95 0.96
C ARG A 358 -27.25 20.98 1.08
N GLN A 359 -26.73 20.34 2.12
CA GLN A 359 -25.29 20.28 2.39
C GLN A 359 -24.67 19.00 1.81
N TYR A 360 -23.60 19.19 1.05
CA TYR A 360 -22.88 18.11 0.39
C TYR A 360 -21.40 18.13 0.75
N THR A 361 -20.76 16.96 0.70
CA THR A 361 -19.31 16.81 0.82
C THR A 361 -18.79 15.89 -0.30
N PRO A 362 -17.59 16.14 -0.87
CA PRO A 362 -17.02 15.25 -1.88
C PRO A 362 -16.87 13.81 -1.36
N PRO A 363 -17.18 12.79 -2.18
CA PRO A 363 -17.01 11.39 -1.82
C PRO A 363 -15.51 11.03 -1.78
N VAL A 364 -15.12 10.07 -0.93
CA VAL A 364 -13.69 9.74 -0.69
C VAL A 364 -12.90 9.41 -1.96
N GLN A 365 -13.57 8.89 -2.99
CA GLN A 365 -13.02 8.54 -4.31
C GLN A 365 -12.49 9.76 -5.08
N CYS A 366 -12.80 10.98 -4.65
CA CYS A 366 -12.20 12.21 -5.16
C CYS A 366 -10.74 12.41 -4.69
N GLY A 367 -10.28 11.67 -3.68
CA GLY A 367 -8.92 11.76 -3.14
C GLY A 367 -8.83 12.63 -1.89
N LEU A 368 -9.54 12.24 -0.83
CA LEU A 368 -9.55 12.94 0.46
C LEU A 368 -9.58 11.98 1.64
N LEU A 369 -9.21 12.50 2.81
CA LEU A 369 -9.24 11.76 4.06
C LEU A 369 -10.70 11.50 4.48
N PRO A 370 -11.07 10.25 4.88
CA PRO A 370 -12.33 9.98 5.58
C PRO A 370 -12.28 10.57 7.01
N GLY A 371 -12.47 11.89 7.12
CA GLY A 371 -12.44 12.61 8.38
C GLY A 371 -13.50 12.11 9.37
N THR A 372 -13.19 12.20 10.67
CA THR A 372 -14.03 11.64 11.74
C THR A 372 -15.30 12.46 11.91
N MET A 373 -15.19 13.79 11.91
CA MET A 373 -16.32 14.71 11.88
C MET A 373 -17.17 14.53 10.61
N ARG A 374 -16.54 14.36 9.44
CA ARG A 374 -17.26 14.06 8.19
C ARG A 374 -18.05 12.77 8.29
N ALA A 375 -17.45 11.71 8.81
CA ALA A 375 -18.10 10.41 8.99
C ALA A 375 -19.30 10.50 9.95
N GLU A 376 -19.19 11.27 11.04
CA GLU A 376 -20.28 11.52 11.98
C GLU A 376 -21.46 12.26 11.32
N LEU A 377 -21.16 13.31 10.56
CA LEU A 377 -22.18 14.09 9.87
C LEU A 377 -22.89 13.31 8.76
N LEU A 378 -22.20 12.40 8.07
CA LEU A 378 -22.81 11.47 7.11
C LEU A 378 -23.69 10.44 7.82
N ALA A 379 -23.21 9.85 8.92
CA ALA A 379 -23.96 8.84 9.67
C ALA A 379 -25.26 9.40 10.29
N THR A 380 -25.24 10.67 10.70
CA THR A 380 -26.42 11.37 11.24
C THR A 380 -27.34 11.96 10.17
N GLY A 381 -27.03 11.77 8.88
CA GLY A 381 -27.83 12.29 7.76
C GLY A 381 -27.76 13.81 7.57
N ARG A 382 -26.83 14.49 8.25
CA ARG A 382 -26.62 15.94 8.13
C ARG A 382 -25.88 16.31 6.85
N LEU A 383 -25.10 15.39 6.28
CA LEU A 383 -24.43 15.54 5.00
C LEU A 383 -24.84 14.43 4.04
N THR A 384 -24.74 14.71 2.74
CA THR A 384 -24.81 13.70 1.68
C THR A 384 -23.55 13.78 0.82
N GLU A 385 -23.02 12.64 0.39
CA GLU A 385 -21.90 12.63 -0.54
C GLU A 385 -22.37 13.04 -1.94
N ARG A 386 -21.63 13.96 -2.56
CA ARG A 386 -21.82 14.38 -3.96
C ARG A 386 -20.50 14.89 -4.50
N VAL A 387 -20.15 14.52 -5.74
CA VAL A 387 -18.99 15.11 -6.41
C VAL A 387 -19.23 16.61 -6.56
N VAL A 388 -18.33 17.42 -6.00
CA VAL A 388 -18.33 18.88 -6.10
C VAL A 388 -17.18 19.25 -7.03
N THR A 389 -17.46 19.98 -8.09
CA THR A 389 -16.43 20.47 -9.02
C THR A 389 -15.87 21.82 -8.58
N VAL A 390 -14.74 22.23 -9.16
CA VAL A 390 -14.18 23.58 -8.97
C VAL A 390 -15.21 24.64 -9.39
N GLU A 391 -15.97 24.37 -10.44
CA GLU A 391 -17.03 25.24 -10.95
C GLU A 391 -18.21 25.32 -9.96
N ASP A 392 -18.64 24.18 -9.40
CA ASP A 392 -19.68 24.14 -8.37
C ASP A 392 -19.27 24.98 -7.14
N LEU A 393 -18.02 24.82 -6.69
CA LEU A 393 -17.49 25.52 -5.53
C LEU A 393 -17.55 27.06 -5.72
N ALA A 394 -17.25 27.56 -6.92
CA ALA A 394 -17.31 28.98 -7.24
C ALA A 394 -18.75 29.53 -7.21
N ALA A 395 -19.74 28.69 -7.55
CA ALA A 395 -21.15 29.03 -7.56
C ALA A 395 -21.82 28.93 -6.18
N CYS A 396 -21.21 28.23 -5.22
CA CYS A 396 -21.77 28.05 -3.88
C CYS A 396 -21.85 29.37 -3.11
N SER A 397 -23.00 29.61 -2.46
CA SER A 397 -23.23 30.76 -1.61
C SER A 397 -22.47 30.65 -0.28
N ARG A 398 -22.33 29.42 0.24
CA ARG A 398 -21.71 29.13 1.53
C ARG A 398 -20.86 27.87 1.45
N VAL A 399 -19.70 27.95 2.09
CA VAL A 399 -18.73 26.86 2.18
C VAL A 399 -18.33 26.71 3.64
N TRP A 400 -18.29 25.48 4.12
CA TRP A 400 -17.81 25.13 5.45
C TRP A 400 -16.66 24.16 5.35
N LEU A 401 -15.86 24.15 6.41
CA LEU A 401 -14.87 23.12 6.66
C LEU A 401 -15.26 22.36 7.92
N ALA A 402 -14.95 21.06 7.94
CA ALA A 402 -15.23 20.18 9.05
C ALA A 402 -14.01 19.37 9.47
N ASN A 403 -13.64 19.45 10.75
CA ASN A 403 -12.70 18.52 11.38
C ASN A 403 -13.08 18.31 12.85
N SER A 404 -12.49 17.28 13.46
CA SER A 404 -12.77 16.89 14.86
C SER A 404 -12.28 17.88 15.92
N VAL A 405 -11.45 18.86 15.57
CA VAL A 405 -10.93 19.83 16.53
C VAL A 405 -11.77 21.10 16.57
N ARG A 406 -12.20 21.58 15.40
CA ARG A 406 -12.92 22.85 15.23
C ARG A 406 -14.42 22.66 14.98
N GLY A 407 -14.89 21.42 14.89
CA GLY A 407 -16.26 21.13 14.46
C GLY A 407 -16.49 21.56 13.01
N VAL A 408 -17.70 22.05 12.73
CA VAL A 408 -18.09 22.62 11.44
C VAL A 408 -18.05 24.14 11.54
N TYR A 409 -17.30 24.78 10.65
CA TYR A 409 -17.14 26.24 10.65
C TYR A 409 -17.18 26.80 9.23
N GLU A 410 -17.83 27.96 9.08
CA GLU A 410 -17.96 28.64 7.80
C GLU A 410 -16.64 29.31 7.39
N VAL A 411 -16.36 29.29 6.09
CA VAL A 411 -15.16 29.91 5.51
C VAL A 411 -15.54 30.85 4.38
N LYS A 412 -14.70 31.85 4.15
CA LYS A 412 -14.83 32.78 3.04
C LYS A 412 -13.86 32.38 1.93
N LEU A 413 -14.40 31.85 0.84
CA LEU A 413 -13.63 31.57 -0.36
C LEU A 413 -13.22 32.88 -1.03
N SER A 414 -11.92 33.08 -1.17
CA SER A 414 -11.38 34.18 -1.97
C SER A 414 -11.47 33.80 -3.44
N ARG A 415 -12.18 34.64 -4.19
CA ARG A 415 -12.38 34.51 -5.63
C ARG A 415 -11.23 35.13 -6.40
#